data_AF-A0A2H0QU54-F1
#
_entry.id   AF-A0A2H0QU54-F1
#
_cell.length_a   1.000
_cell.length_b   1.000
_cell.length_c   1.000
_cell.angle_alpha   90.00
_cell.angle_beta   90.00
_cell.angle_gamma   90.00
#
_symmetry.space_group_name_H-M   'P 1'
#
loop_
_entity.id
_entity.type
_entity.pdbx_description
1 polymer ?
#
loop_
_entity_poly.entity_id
_entity_poly.type
_entity_poly.pdbx_seq_one_letter_code
_entity_poly.pdbx_strand_id
1 'polypeptide(L)'
;MSFKAFTLANLYLLGLLALTVVLVWKVEKHSHFFYLAFHMFLIFQFVMSFIESQNKIILIIIFLFMVHVYLFLLTLNAEINSASNNPLYLSNQANLFFIKKLFVTIYSIDGVYEGYLTNWNDHSCFIHLPTLEGEYPSGKIRLITKHFGKEFVGHGVISSRYAEGIGIRFIEEQEEVYNWKLLTGILNKKGIMPV
;
A
#
# COMPACT_ATOMS: atom_id res chain seq x y z
N MET A 1 -5.94 27.13 31.69
CA MET A 1 -7.10 26.63 30.91
C MET A 1 -7.28 25.16 31.27
N SER A 2 -8.49 24.70 31.63
CA SER A 2 -8.72 23.27 31.92
C SER A 2 -8.55 22.44 30.65
N PHE A 3 -8.00 21.23 30.75
CA PHE A 3 -7.82 20.31 29.63
C PHE A 3 -9.13 20.09 28.84
N LYS A 4 -10.28 20.02 29.54
CA LYS A 4 -11.60 19.89 28.90
C LYS A 4 -11.99 21.09 28.03
N ALA A 5 -11.63 22.31 28.47
CA ALA A 5 -11.90 23.51 27.69
C ALA A 5 -11.01 23.59 26.45
N PHE A 6 -9.76 23.12 26.57
CA PHE A 6 -8.84 23.00 25.43
C PHE A 6 -9.33 21.97 24.41
N THR A 7 -9.78 20.78 24.84
CA THR A 7 -10.27 19.75 23.92
C THR A 7 -11.55 20.17 23.20
N LEU A 8 -12.49 20.81 23.90
CA LEU A 8 -13.70 21.35 23.28
C LEU A 8 -13.40 22.44 22.25
N ALA A 9 -12.47 23.35 22.56
CA ALA A 9 -12.07 24.42 21.63
C ALA A 9 -11.38 23.88 20.36
N ASN A 10 -10.72 22.71 20.46
CA ASN A 10 -9.95 22.12 19.37
C ASN A 10 -10.57 20.82 18.81
N LEU A 11 -11.87 20.61 19.03
CA LEU A 11 -12.56 19.39 18.62
C LEU A 11 -12.46 19.15 17.10
N TYR A 12 -12.45 20.22 16.31
CA TYR A 12 -12.29 20.14 14.85
C TYR A 12 -10.92 19.58 14.44
N LEU A 13 -9.85 19.93 15.15
CA LEU A 13 -8.50 19.37 14.90
C LEU A 13 -8.45 17.88 15.24
N LEU A 14 -9.09 17.48 16.35
CA LEU A 14 -9.19 16.08 16.74
C LEU A 14 -10.00 15.27 15.71
N GLY A 15 -11.08 15.84 15.18
CA GLY A 15 -11.87 15.23 14.10
C GLY A 15 -11.06 15.07 12.80
N LEU A 16 -10.32 16.10 12.39
CA LEU A 16 -9.45 16.04 11.22
C LEU A 16 -8.29 15.05 11.38
N LEU A 17 -7.71 14.98 12.59
CA LEU A 17 -6.70 13.97 12.92
C LEU A 17 -7.28 12.57 12.80
N ALA A 18 -8.44 12.31 13.40
CA ALA A 18 -9.10 11.02 13.33
C ALA A 18 -9.41 10.62 11.87
N LEU A 19 -9.93 11.55 11.07
CA LEU A 19 -10.17 11.33 9.65
C LEU A 19 -8.88 10.99 8.89
N THR A 20 -7.81 11.75 9.14
CA THR A 20 -6.50 11.51 8.50
C THR A 20 -5.95 10.14 8.89
N VAL A 21 -6.05 9.74 10.15
CA VAL A 21 -5.65 8.42 10.63
C VAL A 21 -6.44 7.31 9.93
N VAL A 22 -7.76 7.46 9.81
CA VAL A 22 -8.60 6.47 9.11
C VAL A 22 -8.23 6.36 7.63
N LEU A 23 -8.02 7.49 6.94
CA LEU A 23 -7.67 7.50 5.52
C LEU A 23 -6.28 6.90 5.26
N VAL A 24 -5.31 7.21 6.11
CA VAL A 24 -3.96 6.62 6.06
C VAL A 24 -4.02 5.13 6.37
N TRP A 25 -4.80 4.71 7.36
CA TRP A 25 -4.95 3.29 7.71
C TRP A 25 -5.55 2.48 6.56
N LYS A 26 -6.48 3.06 5.80
CA LYS A 26 -7.03 2.39 4.61
C LYS A 26 -6.09 2.38 3.40
N VAL A 27 -4.97 3.11 3.42
CA VAL A 27 -3.99 3.19 2.33
C VAL A 27 -4.66 3.48 0.97
N GLU A 28 -5.70 4.32 0.97
CA GLU A 28 -6.42 4.63 -0.26
C GLU A 28 -5.61 5.61 -1.12
N LYS A 29 -5.78 5.57 -2.46
CA LYS A 29 -5.06 6.46 -3.39
C LYS A 29 -5.23 7.93 -3.05
N HIS A 30 -6.38 8.34 -2.51
CA HIS A 30 -6.66 9.73 -2.13
C HIS A 30 -6.11 10.13 -0.76
N SER A 31 -5.65 9.18 0.05
CA SER A 31 -5.14 9.45 1.41
C SER A 31 -3.97 10.45 1.41
N HIS A 32 -3.11 10.43 0.38
CA HIS A 32 -2.01 11.38 0.25
C HIS A 32 -2.49 12.84 0.19
N PHE A 33 -3.60 13.10 -0.53
CA PHE A 33 -4.12 14.44 -0.72
C PHE A 33 -4.71 14.99 0.58
N PHE A 34 -5.51 14.18 1.27
CA PHE A 34 -6.08 14.54 2.57
C PHE A 34 -5.00 14.74 3.63
N TYR A 35 -4.01 13.84 3.66
CA TYR A 35 -2.87 13.98 4.55
C TYR A 35 -2.12 15.30 4.30
N LEU A 36 -1.82 15.62 3.04
CA LEU A 36 -1.12 16.86 2.68
C LEU A 36 -1.95 18.10 3.05
N ALA A 37 -3.24 18.12 2.72
CA ALA A 37 -4.14 19.22 3.05
C ALA A 37 -4.22 19.47 4.57
N PHE A 38 -4.35 18.41 5.37
CA PHE A 38 -4.37 18.52 6.83
C PHE A 38 -3.07 19.09 7.40
N HIS A 39 -1.92 18.60 6.91
CA HIS A 39 -0.62 19.06 7.40
C HIS A 39 -0.30 20.48 6.95
N MET A 40 -0.70 20.88 5.74
CA MET A 40 -0.63 22.27 5.28
C MET A 40 -1.45 23.21 6.19
N PHE A 41 -2.64 22.78 6.59
CA PHE A 41 -3.46 23.53 7.54
C PHE A 41 -2.79 23.64 8.92
N LEU A 42 -2.19 22.57 9.45
CA LEU A 42 -1.45 22.63 10.71
C LEU A 42 -0.22 23.54 10.64
N ILE A 43 0.56 23.45 9.56
CA ILE A 43 1.72 24.34 9.34
C ILE A 43 1.26 25.79 9.32
N PHE A 44 0.15 26.10 8.64
CA PHE A 44 -0.42 27.45 8.64
C PHE A 44 -0.78 27.93 10.06
N GLN A 45 -1.44 27.09 10.86
CA GLN A 45 -1.75 27.43 12.26
C GLN A 45 -0.49 27.68 13.10
N PHE A 46 0.55 26.86 12.94
CA PHE A 46 1.82 27.09 13.64
C PHE A 46 2.50 28.39 13.20
N VAL A 47 2.46 28.73 11.91
CA VAL A 47 3.00 30.00 11.40
C VAL A 47 2.25 31.19 12.01
N MET A 48 0.91 31.15 12.09
CA MET A 48 0.13 32.20 12.75
C MET A 48 0.50 32.35 14.22
N SER A 49 0.62 31.23 14.95
CA SER A 49 1.05 31.23 16.36
C SER A 49 2.48 31.76 16.54
N PHE A 50 3.38 31.48 15.58
CA PHE A 50 4.72 32.04 15.55
C PHE A 50 4.71 33.56 15.34
N ILE A 51 3.89 34.07 14.40
CA ILE A 51 3.77 35.51 14.15
C ILE A 51 3.29 36.25 15.39
N GLU A 52 2.33 35.69 16.12
CA GLU A 52 1.78 36.28 17.35
C GLU A 52 2.76 36.27 18.52
N SER A 53 3.45 35.15 18.74
CA SER A 53 4.32 34.97 19.92
C SER A 53 5.79 35.34 19.70
N GLN A 54 6.22 35.42 18.43
CA GLN A 54 7.61 35.59 17.99
C GLN A 54 8.61 34.61 18.63
N ASN A 55 8.12 33.46 19.10
CA ASN A 55 8.93 32.51 19.84
C ASN A 55 9.74 31.62 18.88
N LYS A 56 11.07 31.74 18.93
CA LYS A 56 12.00 30.93 18.12
C LYS A 56 11.88 29.42 18.34
N ILE A 57 11.39 28.99 19.51
CA ILE A 57 11.13 27.57 19.79
C ILE A 57 10.04 27.04 18.86
N ILE A 58 9.00 27.83 18.56
CA ILE A 58 7.93 27.43 17.63
C ILE A 58 8.51 27.22 16.24
N LEU A 59 9.44 28.07 15.80
CA LEU A 59 10.12 27.91 14.52
C LEU A 59 10.88 26.57 14.42
N ILE A 60 11.58 26.18 15.49
CA ILE A 60 12.28 24.88 15.57
C ILE A 60 11.26 23.72 15.49
N ILE A 61 10.14 23.83 16.20
CA ILE A 61 9.08 22.83 16.19
C ILE A 61 8.47 22.69 14.78
N ILE A 62 8.19 23.81 14.10
CA ILE A 62 7.68 23.81 12.71
C ILE A 62 8.67 23.10 11.79
N PHE A 63 9.97 23.40 11.92
CA PHE A 63 11.00 22.75 11.10
C PHE A 63 11.03 21.24 11.30
N LEU A 64 11.10 20.77 12.56
CA LEU A 64 11.10 19.33 12.87
C LEU A 64 9.81 18.66 12.40
N PHE A 65 8.66 19.34 12.55
CA PHE A 65 7.38 18.86 12.07
C PHE A 65 7.36 18.69 10.54
N MET A 66 7.86 19.66 9.78
CA MET A 66 7.94 19.56 8.32
C MET A 66 8.82 18.39 7.86
N VAL A 67 9.97 18.17 8.53
CA VAL A 67 10.83 17.00 8.24
C VAL A 67 10.07 15.69 8.48
N HIS A 68 9.35 15.59 9.59
CA HIS A 68 8.54 14.41 9.89
C HIS A 68 7.45 14.17 8.84
N VAL A 69 6.70 15.22 8.47
CA VAL A 69 5.64 15.16 7.45
C VAL A 69 6.20 14.70 6.11
N TYR A 70 7.37 15.21 5.72
CA TYR A 70 8.05 14.81 4.48
C TYR A 70 8.44 13.32 4.49
N LEU A 71 9.09 12.84 5.55
CA LEU A 71 9.49 11.44 5.67
C LEU A 71 8.27 10.50 5.67
N PHE A 72 7.20 10.91 6.36
CA PHE A 72 5.96 10.14 6.38
C PHE A 72 5.30 10.10 5.00
N LEU A 73 5.23 11.22 4.28
CA LEU A 73 4.71 11.26 2.90
C LEU A 73 5.49 10.32 1.97
N LEU A 74 6.81 10.29 2.09
CA LEU A 74 7.65 9.37 1.31
C LEU A 74 7.30 7.91 1.59
N THR A 75 7.08 7.59 2.87
CA THR A 75 6.71 6.24 3.31
C THR A 75 5.30 5.86 2.85
N LEU A 76 4.34 6.76 3.02
CA LEU A 76 2.95 6.58 2.57
C LEU A 76 2.88 6.39 1.05
N ASN A 77 3.64 7.17 0.29
CA ASN A 77 3.71 7.04 -1.16
C ASN A 77 4.34 5.70 -1.58
N ALA A 78 5.39 5.24 -0.89
CA ALA A 78 5.96 3.93 -1.14
C ALA A 78 4.95 2.79 -0.85
N GLU A 79 4.17 2.92 0.23
CA GLU A 79 3.16 1.94 0.64
C GLU A 79 1.97 1.90 -0.33
N ILE A 80 1.45 3.06 -0.76
CA ILE A 80 0.37 3.16 -1.76
C ILE A 80 0.82 2.58 -3.11
N ASN A 81 2.07 2.82 -3.50
CA ASN A 81 2.63 2.33 -4.76
C ASN A 81 3.19 0.90 -4.66
N SER A 82 3.10 0.24 -3.50
CA SER A 82 3.47 -1.16 -3.37
C SER A 82 2.61 -2.03 -4.29
N ALA A 83 3.18 -3.10 -4.84
CA ALA A 83 2.44 -3.95 -5.77
C ALA A 83 1.21 -4.57 -5.08
N SER A 84 1.28 -4.84 -3.77
CA SER A 84 0.13 -5.27 -3.00
C SER A 84 -1.04 -4.27 -2.97
N ASN A 85 -0.78 -2.97 -2.97
CA ASN A 85 -1.85 -1.95 -2.82
C ASN A 85 -2.22 -1.27 -4.14
N ASN A 86 -1.57 -1.63 -5.23
CA ASN A 86 -1.84 -1.08 -6.54
C ASN A 86 -2.10 -2.20 -7.54
N PRO A 87 -3.37 -2.51 -7.85
CA PRO A 87 -3.69 -3.57 -8.79
C PRO A 87 -3.27 -3.29 -10.23
N LEU A 88 -2.90 -2.04 -10.55
CA LEU A 88 -2.61 -1.55 -11.91
C LEU A 88 -3.74 -1.78 -12.94
N TYR A 89 -5.00 -1.89 -12.49
CA TYR A 89 -6.14 -1.84 -13.41
C TYR A 89 -6.17 -0.49 -14.16
N LEU A 90 -5.56 -0.45 -15.34
CA LEU A 90 -5.71 0.68 -16.25
C LEU A 90 -7.17 0.72 -16.69
N SER A 91 -7.88 1.77 -16.26
CA SER A 91 -9.33 1.96 -16.43
C SER A 91 -9.84 1.93 -17.87
N ASN A 92 -8.95 1.82 -18.85
CA ASN A 92 -9.26 1.80 -20.28
C ASN A 92 -8.75 0.55 -21.02
N GLN A 93 -8.29 -0.48 -20.31
CA GLN A 93 -7.69 -1.65 -20.95
C GLN A 93 -8.59 -2.89 -20.92
N ALA A 94 -9.76 -2.76 -21.54
CA ALA A 94 -10.49 -3.90 -22.09
C ALA A 94 -9.65 -4.73 -23.10
N ASN A 95 -8.49 -4.22 -23.54
CA ASN A 95 -7.59 -4.84 -24.53
C ASN A 95 -6.31 -5.48 -23.96
N LEU A 96 -6.10 -5.53 -22.64
CA LEU A 96 -4.92 -6.16 -22.05
C LEU A 96 -4.95 -7.70 -22.01
N PHE A 97 -6.05 -8.31 -22.47
CA PHE A 97 -6.18 -9.77 -22.58
C PHE A 97 -5.10 -10.44 -23.45
N PHE A 98 -4.26 -9.66 -24.15
CA PHE A 98 -3.16 -10.15 -24.99
C PHE A 98 -1.77 -10.14 -24.33
N ILE A 99 -1.59 -9.59 -23.13
CA ILE A 99 -0.33 -9.76 -22.39
C ILE A 99 -0.35 -11.13 -21.70
N LYS A 100 0.74 -11.89 -21.83
CA LYS A 100 0.91 -13.22 -21.22
C LYS A 100 0.56 -13.15 -19.74
N LYS A 101 -0.66 -13.60 -19.39
CA LYS A 101 -1.10 -13.73 -18.01
C LYS A 101 -0.22 -14.77 -17.34
N LEU A 102 0.52 -14.35 -16.31
CA LEU A 102 1.26 -15.28 -15.46
C LEU A 102 0.25 -15.89 -14.49
N PHE A 103 -0.13 -17.13 -14.78
CA PHE A 103 -1.03 -17.91 -13.92
C PHE A 103 -0.36 -18.19 -12.57
N VAL A 104 -1.18 -18.08 -11.53
CA VAL A 104 -0.80 -18.30 -10.15
C VAL A 104 -1.82 -19.19 -9.48
N THR A 105 -1.32 -20.15 -8.74
CA THR A 105 -2.09 -20.99 -7.83
C THR A 105 -1.79 -20.57 -6.41
N ILE A 106 -2.83 -20.26 -5.65
CA ILE A 106 -2.74 -19.79 -4.26
C ILE A 106 -3.26 -20.91 -3.37
N TYR A 107 -2.42 -21.37 -2.46
CA TYR A 107 -2.77 -22.31 -1.41
C TYR A 107 -2.94 -21.53 -0.10
N SER A 108 -4.15 -21.56 0.43
CA SER A 108 -4.52 -21.03 1.75
C SER A 108 -5.08 -22.15 2.62
N ILE A 109 -5.28 -21.88 3.91
CA ILE A 109 -6.05 -22.76 4.80
C ILE A 109 -7.49 -22.94 4.31
N ASP A 110 -8.03 -21.93 3.63
CA ASP A 110 -9.42 -21.90 3.16
C ASP A 110 -9.62 -22.69 1.85
N GLY A 111 -8.54 -22.97 1.11
CA GLY A 111 -8.62 -23.71 -0.15
C GLY A 111 -7.53 -23.35 -1.15
N VAL A 112 -7.78 -23.76 -2.40
CA VAL A 112 -6.91 -23.51 -3.55
C VAL A 112 -7.62 -22.55 -4.50
N TYR A 113 -6.95 -21.46 -4.83
CA TYR A 113 -7.48 -20.42 -5.71
C TYR A 113 -6.58 -20.26 -6.92
N GLU A 114 -7.18 -20.00 -8.07
CA GLU A 114 -6.46 -19.74 -9.31
C GLU A 114 -6.70 -18.30 -9.75
N GLY A 115 -5.63 -17.65 -10.21
CA GLY A 115 -5.67 -16.29 -10.67
C GLY A 115 -4.54 -15.98 -11.63
N TYR A 116 -4.37 -14.69 -11.92
CA TYR A 116 -3.26 -14.21 -12.70
C TYR A 116 -2.65 -12.95 -12.07
N LEU A 117 -1.33 -12.83 -12.19
CA LEU A 117 -0.61 -11.66 -11.72
C LEU A 117 -0.95 -10.45 -12.57
N THR A 118 -1.29 -9.34 -11.91
CA THR A 118 -1.42 -8.02 -12.56
C THR A 118 -0.23 -7.15 -12.20
N ASN A 119 0.07 -7.03 -10.90
CA ASN A 119 1.22 -6.27 -10.43
C ASN A 119 2.21 -7.13 -9.61
N TRP A 120 3.50 -6.82 -9.67
CA TRP A 120 4.51 -7.48 -8.85
C TRP A 120 5.76 -6.62 -8.62
N ASN A 121 6.41 -6.86 -7.49
CA ASN A 121 7.78 -6.44 -7.20
C ASN A 121 8.45 -7.52 -6.33
N ASP A 122 9.68 -7.27 -5.89
CA ASP A 122 10.48 -8.25 -5.14
C ASP A 122 9.89 -8.65 -3.77
N HIS A 123 8.93 -7.87 -3.26
CA HIS A 123 8.39 -7.99 -1.90
C HIS A 123 6.87 -8.18 -1.85
N SER A 124 6.17 -8.02 -2.97
CA SER A 124 4.71 -8.08 -3.03
C SER A 124 4.20 -8.34 -4.44
N CYS A 125 2.95 -8.78 -4.54
CA CYS A 125 2.25 -8.89 -5.80
C CYS A 125 0.76 -8.60 -5.66
N PHE A 126 0.11 -8.33 -6.78
CA PHE A 126 -1.33 -8.27 -6.92
C PHE A 126 -1.80 -9.38 -7.84
N ILE A 127 -2.84 -10.08 -7.42
CA ILE A 127 -3.44 -11.17 -8.19
C ILE A 127 -4.89 -10.85 -8.43
N HIS A 128 -5.27 -10.87 -9.71
CA HIS A 128 -6.67 -10.85 -10.09
C HIS A 128 -7.26 -12.25 -9.96
N LEU A 129 -8.44 -12.32 -9.33
CA LEU A 129 -9.17 -13.54 -9.06
C LEU A 129 -10.52 -13.45 -9.79
N PRO A 130 -10.65 -14.04 -10.99
CA PRO A 130 -11.82 -13.85 -11.84
C PRO A 130 -13.09 -14.56 -11.31
N THR A 131 -12.92 -15.50 -10.38
CA THR A 131 -14.00 -16.34 -9.87
C THR A 131 -14.03 -16.27 -8.34
N LEU A 132 -14.68 -15.24 -7.80
CA LEU A 132 -14.92 -15.15 -6.36
C LEU A 132 -16.34 -14.67 -6.07
N GLU A 133 -17.27 -15.61 -6.06
CA GLU A 133 -18.53 -15.45 -5.31
C GLU A 133 -18.22 -15.59 -3.80
N GLY A 134 -17.58 -14.58 -3.22
CA GLY A 134 -17.58 -14.35 -1.76
C GLY A 134 -16.43 -14.93 -0.92
N GLU A 135 -15.64 -15.89 -1.40
CA GLU A 135 -14.62 -16.57 -0.55
C GLU A 135 -13.18 -16.14 -0.84
N TYR A 136 -12.72 -15.04 -0.24
CA TYR A 136 -11.31 -14.66 -0.35
C TYR A 136 -10.43 -15.55 0.53
N PRO A 137 -9.25 -16.00 0.05
CA PRO A 137 -8.27 -16.64 0.92
C PRO A 137 -7.96 -15.74 2.12
N SER A 138 -7.63 -16.34 3.25
CA SER A 138 -7.24 -15.62 4.47
C SER A 138 -5.89 -16.11 5.00
N GLY A 139 -5.30 -15.31 5.88
CA GLY A 139 -4.08 -15.67 6.60
C GLY A 139 -2.81 -15.75 5.74
N LYS A 140 -1.95 -16.71 6.10
CA LYS A 140 -0.72 -17.02 5.38
C LYS A 140 -1.05 -17.85 4.15
N ILE A 141 -0.42 -17.52 3.04
CA ILE A 141 -0.63 -18.18 1.76
C ILE A 141 0.70 -18.65 1.17
N ARG A 142 0.62 -19.72 0.37
CA ARG A 142 1.68 -20.17 -0.52
C ARG A 142 1.23 -19.94 -1.95
N LEU A 143 2.02 -19.19 -2.69
CA LEU A 143 1.80 -18.88 -4.08
C LEU A 143 2.75 -19.72 -4.93
N ILE A 144 2.22 -20.32 -5.99
CA ILE A 144 3.00 -21.06 -6.98
C ILE A 144 2.70 -20.49 -8.36
N THR A 145 3.74 -20.16 -9.11
CA THR A 145 3.61 -19.77 -10.53
C THR A 145 4.55 -20.59 -11.39
N LYS A 146 4.10 -20.91 -12.61
CA LYS A 146 4.87 -21.67 -13.58
C LYS A 146 5.40 -20.76 -14.66
N HIS A 147 6.72 -20.75 -14.83
CA HIS A 147 7.36 -19.97 -15.88
C HIS A 147 8.51 -20.77 -16.49
N PHE A 148 8.45 -20.99 -17.82
CA PHE A 148 9.40 -21.83 -18.57
C PHE A 148 9.59 -23.24 -17.98
N GLY A 149 8.50 -23.90 -17.57
CA GLY A 149 8.53 -25.26 -17.03
C GLY A 149 9.10 -25.37 -15.61
N LYS A 150 9.40 -24.24 -14.96
CA LYS A 150 9.85 -24.18 -13.56
C LYS A 150 8.77 -23.58 -12.68
N GLU A 151 8.62 -24.14 -11.48
CA GLU A 151 7.73 -23.63 -10.46
C GLU A 151 8.49 -22.65 -9.57
N PHE A 152 7.94 -21.45 -9.43
CA PHE A 152 8.41 -20.44 -8.51
C PHE A 152 7.43 -20.32 -7.36
N VAL A 153 7.96 -20.34 -6.14
CA VAL A 153 7.16 -20.33 -4.92
C VAL A 153 7.37 -19.01 -4.18
N GLY A 154 6.31 -18.51 -3.57
CA GLY A 154 6.35 -17.40 -2.62
C GLY A 154 5.45 -17.67 -1.43
N HIS A 155 5.92 -17.37 -0.21
CA HIS A 155 5.09 -17.35 0.98
C HIS A 155 4.77 -15.92 1.37
N GLY A 156 3.51 -15.65 1.66
CA GLY A 156 3.09 -14.30 1.99
C GLY A 156 1.85 -14.23 2.85
N VAL A 157 1.47 -13.01 3.16
CA VAL A 157 0.21 -12.67 3.82
C VAL A 157 -0.58 -11.74 2.93
N ILE A 158 -1.90 -11.84 3.03
CA ILE A 158 -2.79 -10.93 2.32
C ILE A 158 -2.74 -9.58 3.02
N SER A 159 -2.41 -8.56 2.25
CA SER A 159 -2.21 -7.17 2.72
C SER A 159 -3.32 -6.24 2.23
N SER A 160 -3.95 -6.56 1.09
CA SER A 160 -5.08 -5.80 0.57
C SER A 160 -6.10 -6.71 -0.10
N ARG A 161 -7.36 -6.26 -0.17
CA ARG A 161 -8.46 -6.94 -0.85
C ARG A 161 -9.24 -5.94 -1.68
N TYR A 162 -9.49 -6.30 -2.94
CA TYR A 162 -10.31 -5.54 -3.89
C TYR A 162 -11.39 -6.47 -4.44
N ALA A 163 -12.43 -5.89 -5.06
CA ALA A 163 -13.54 -6.66 -5.62
C ALA A 163 -13.12 -7.74 -6.63
N GLU A 164 -11.98 -7.55 -7.31
CA GLU A 164 -11.50 -8.42 -8.38
C GLU A 164 -10.16 -9.10 -8.05
N GLY A 165 -9.67 -9.01 -6.81
CA GLY A 165 -8.36 -9.57 -6.51
C GLY A 165 -7.80 -9.22 -5.14
N ILE A 166 -6.57 -9.67 -4.90
CA ILE A 166 -5.88 -9.52 -3.62
C ILE A 166 -4.43 -9.08 -3.79
N GLY A 167 -3.98 -8.28 -2.82
CA GLY A 167 -2.58 -7.91 -2.67
C GLY A 167 -1.89 -8.79 -1.64
N ILE A 168 -0.70 -9.26 -1.97
CA ILE A 168 0.07 -10.20 -1.17
C ILE A 168 1.43 -9.59 -0.89
N ARG A 169 1.86 -9.65 0.38
CA ARG A 169 3.20 -9.27 0.82
C ARG A 169 3.97 -10.53 1.17
N PHE A 170 5.15 -10.71 0.59
CA PHE A 170 5.99 -11.88 0.85
C PHE A 170 6.71 -11.75 2.18
N ILE A 171 6.88 -12.88 2.88
CA ILE A 171 7.66 -13.01 4.10
C ILE A 171 9.04 -13.55 3.66
N GLU A 172 10.14 -12.91 4.07
CA GLU A 172 11.48 -13.11 3.49
C GLU A 172 12.15 -14.48 3.75
N GLU A 173 11.46 -15.44 4.36
CA GLU A 173 12.02 -16.72 4.81
C GLU A 173 11.88 -17.83 3.75
N GLN A 174 12.61 -17.77 2.64
CA GLN A 174 12.69 -18.93 1.73
C GLN A 174 14.11 -19.25 1.26
N GLU A 175 14.60 -20.43 1.67
CA GLU A 175 15.74 -21.13 1.07
C GLU A 175 15.32 -21.96 -0.16
N GLU A 176 14.19 -21.65 -0.80
CA GLU A 176 13.81 -22.32 -2.04
C GLU A 176 14.67 -21.81 -3.22
N VAL A 177 15.17 -22.76 -4.03
CA VAL A 177 16.01 -22.48 -5.21
C VAL A 177 15.27 -21.60 -6.23
N TYR A 178 13.96 -21.80 -6.38
CA TYR A 178 13.09 -21.01 -7.25
C TYR A 178 12.11 -20.19 -6.43
N ASN A 179 12.63 -19.17 -5.75
CA ASN A 179 11.83 -18.24 -4.97
C ASN A 179 11.29 -17.06 -5.81
N TRP A 180 10.41 -16.29 -5.18
CA TRP A 180 9.81 -15.10 -5.78
C TRP A 180 10.83 -14.06 -6.27
N LYS A 181 11.88 -13.77 -5.49
CA LYS A 181 12.94 -12.82 -5.86
C LYS A 181 13.65 -13.23 -7.16
N LEU A 182 13.85 -14.53 -7.37
CA LEU A 182 14.43 -15.04 -8.61
C LEU A 182 13.47 -14.85 -9.80
N LEU A 183 12.17 -15.11 -9.60
CA LEU A 183 11.16 -14.88 -10.62
C LEU A 183 11.15 -13.41 -11.06
N THR A 184 11.03 -12.48 -10.11
CA THR A 184 10.98 -11.04 -10.42
C THR A 184 12.25 -10.58 -11.11
N GLY A 185 13.42 -11.07 -10.68
CA GLY A 185 14.69 -10.84 -11.36
C GLY A 185 14.71 -11.36 -12.80
N ILE A 186 14.13 -12.52 -13.08
CA ILE A 186 13.99 -13.06 -14.45
C ILE A 186 13.04 -12.21 -15.29
N LEU A 187 11.88 -11.83 -14.76
CA LEU A 187 10.89 -11.01 -15.46
C LEU A 187 11.47 -9.63 -15.82
N ASN A 188 12.12 -8.97 -14.86
CA ASN A 188 12.77 -7.68 -15.04
C ASN A 188 13.88 -7.74 -16.10
N LYS A 189 14.75 -8.77 -16.07
CA LYS A 189 15.80 -8.96 -17.07
C LYS A 189 15.25 -9.20 -18.48
N LYS A 190 14.05 -9.76 -18.59
CA LYS A 190 13.35 -9.98 -19.87
C LYS A 190 12.49 -8.79 -20.31
N GLY A 191 12.44 -7.71 -19.53
CA GLY A 191 11.59 -6.55 -19.80
C GLY A 191 10.09 -6.85 -19.69
N ILE A 192 9.70 -7.92 -18.98
CA ILE A 192 8.30 -8.24 -18.73
C ILE A 192 7.86 -7.36 -17.55
N MET A 193 7.07 -6.34 -17.86
CA MET A 193 6.59 -5.36 -16.88
C MET A 193 5.25 -5.77 -16.27
N PRO A 194 4.97 -5.30 -15.04
CA PRO A 194 3.64 -5.37 -14.44
C PRO A 194 2.59 -4.73 -15.36
N VAL A 195 1.37 -5.27 -15.31
CA VAL A 195 0.24 -4.96 -16.18
C VAL A 195 -0.78 -4.10 -15.47
#